data_AF-A0A4Z2B1Y1-F1
#
_entry.id   AF-A0A4Z2B1Y1-F1
#
_cell.length_a   1.000
_cell.length_b   1.000
_cell.length_c   1.000
_cell.angle_alpha   90.00
_cell.angle_beta   90.00
_cell.angle_gamma   90.00
#
_symmetry.space_group_name_H-M   'P 1'
#
loop_
_entity.id
_entity.type
_entity.pdbx_description
1 polymer ?
#
loop_
_entity_poly.entity_id
_entity_poly.type
_entity_poly.pdbx_seq_one_letter_code
_entity_poly.pdbx_strand_id
1 'polypeptide(L)'
;MLCLQMLRAQENRLEKIQFKCKEAENITVNYQRVKRHLQEESLTFQSILDSLEAEILKYREELNKMQMMNNEAQLSKKAVKSELQGQQELLSKERKEREHIISDYKKKTEKHKAPAEKVEGKKTGMMMMMVMQPDDMSSEALQSEPIVERKEALSTFEDAYRCIKEATGVTNAQEILERFTVQKETHQHLLKLKEDNKKMLQQLREQKELLTKELEDVKYSGEAQVSSDLEVEWKQRLQAQQQRHDASKQHLDQMRKSLSTVRAGVEHLAARLHHIELTEEGTPEASTDPDEAALAQLMQFELKLQQLKRELQGQDLAALLKEMEEEKFYVRIEEKLPAHNTRIKLPELRMRDDRYQEAEEGDVLTREELKHQSQLIVESKSKKKPWKNEKF
;
A
#
# COMPACT_ATOMS: atom_id res chain seq x y z
N MET A 1 -85.20 5.11 -34.94
CA MET A 1 -84.50 5.87 -33.89
C MET A 1 -83.53 5.01 -33.07
N LEU A 2 -83.95 3.89 -32.46
CA LEU A 2 -83.11 3.04 -31.60
C LEU A 2 -81.69 2.74 -32.15
N CYS A 3 -81.55 2.32 -33.41
CA CYS A 3 -80.23 2.00 -33.98
C CYS A 3 -79.25 3.20 -33.99
N LEU A 4 -79.73 4.43 -34.21
CA LEU A 4 -78.90 5.65 -34.19
C LEU A 4 -78.45 6.01 -32.77
N GLN A 5 -79.28 5.76 -31.76
CA GLN A 5 -78.88 5.94 -30.35
C GLN A 5 -77.85 4.88 -29.93
N MET A 6 -78.06 3.62 -30.34
CA MET A 6 -77.11 2.52 -30.12
C MET A 6 -75.73 2.85 -30.73
N LEU A 7 -75.71 3.34 -31.98
CA LEU A 7 -74.47 3.64 -32.70
C LEU A 7 -73.69 4.79 -32.02
N ARG A 8 -74.36 5.91 -31.69
CA ARG A 8 -73.75 7.00 -30.89
C ARG A 8 -73.23 6.55 -29.52
N ALA A 9 -73.93 5.62 -28.86
CA ALA A 9 -73.48 5.09 -27.58
C ALA A 9 -72.21 4.24 -27.72
N GLN A 10 -72.04 3.52 -28.83
CA GLN A 10 -70.80 2.79 -29.14
C GLN A 10 -69.67 3.73 -29.55
N GLU A 11 -69.93 4.77 -30.34
CA GLU A 11 -68.96 5.82 -30.71
C GLU A 11 -68.40 6.51 -29.46
N ASN A 12 -69.26 7.02 -28.58
CA ASN A 12 -68.86 7.65 -27.31
C ASN A 12 -68.06 6.68 -26.41
N ARG A 13 -68.37 5.38 -26.45
CA ARG A 13 -67.64 4.35 -25.69
C ARG A 13 -66.27 4.07 -26.30
N LEU A 14 -66.16 4.07 -27.63
CA LEU A 14 -64.90 3.95 -28.37
C LEU A 14 -63.96 5.13 -28.06
N GLU A 15 -64.46 6.36 -28.17
CA GLU A 15 -63.68 7.57 -27.84
C GLU A 15 -63.18 7.55 -26.40
N LYS A 16 -64.04 7.15 -25.45
CA LYS A 16 -63.67 7.03 -24.03
C LYS A 16 -62.60 5.95 -23.79
N ILE A 17 -62.58 4.88 -24.58
CA ILE A 17 -61.51 3.87 -24.53
C ILE A 17 -60.22 4.44 -25.16
N GLN A 18 -60.31 5.09 -26.32
CA GLN A 18 -59.15 5.71 -26.98
C GLN A 18 -58.48 6.78 -26.12
N PHE A 19 -59.25 7.61 -25.41
CA PHE A 19 -58.71 8.59 -24.46
C PHE A 19 -57.94 7.91 -23.33
N LYS A 20 -58.52 6.84 -22.73
CA LYS A 20 -57.85 6.05 -21.70
C LYS A 20 -56.59 5.35 -22.20
N CYS A 21 -56.57 4.86 -23.44
CA CYS A 21 -55.37 4.28 -24.05
C CYS A 21 -54.26 5.33 -24.18
N LYS A 22 -54.56 6.52 -24.71
CA LYS A 22 -53.60 7.63 -24.81
C LYS A 22 -53.10 8.10 -23.44
N GLU A 23 -53.97 8.13 -22.44
CA GLU A 23 -53.61 8.46 -21.06
C GLU A 23 -52.68 7.39 -20.46
N ALA A 24 -52.99 6.11 -20.63
CA ALA A 24 -52.14 4.99 -20.19
C ALA A 24 -50.78 4.95 -20.93
N GLU A 25 -50.75 5.26 -22.22
CA GLU A 25 -49.51 5.43 -23.01
C GLU A 25 -48.66 6.56 -22.45
N ASN A 26 -49.25 7.74 -22.21
CA ASN A 26 -48.54 8.89 -21.63
C ASN A 26 -48.01 8.58 -20.22
N ILE A 27 -48.81 7.94 -19.37
CA ILE A 27 -48.38 7.47 -18.04
C ILE A 27 -47.20 6.49 -18.18
N THR A 28 -47.27 5.53 -19.10
CA THR A 28 -46.20 4.55 -19.36
C THR A 28 -44.91 5.21 -19.82
N VAL A 29 -44.98 6.17 -20.75
CA VAL A 29 -43.82 6.94 -21.22
C VAL A 29 -43.18 7.74 -20.09
N ASN A 30 -43.98 8.35 -19.22
CA ASN A 30 -43.48 9.08 -18.05
C ASN A 30 -42.78 8.16 -17.05
N TYR A 31 -43.36 7.01 -16.70
CA TYR A 31 -42.69 6.02 -15.84
C TYR A 31 -41.41 5.45 -16.48
N GLN A 32 -41.38 5.23 -17.80
CA GLN A 32 -40.18 4.82 -18.52
C GLN A 32 -39.09 5.91 -18.51
N ARG A 33 -39.46 7.20 -18.51
CA ARG A 33 -38.52 8.32 -18.36
C ARG A 33 -37.93 8.36 -16.94
N VAL A 34 -38.78 8.26 -15.90
CA VAL A 34 -38.35 8.21 -14.49
C VAL A 34 -37.45 7.00 -14.25
N LYS A 35 -37.80 5.82 -14.77
CA LYS A 35 -36.98 4.62 -14.68
C LYS A 35 -35.58 4.83 -15.28
N ARG A 36 -35.49 5.45 -16.46
CA ARG A 36 -34.18 5.74 -17.09
C ARG A 36 -33.34 6.70 -16.27
N HIS A 37 -33.93 7.78 -15.76
CA HIS A 37 -33.23 8.72 -14.86
C HIS A 37 -32.65 8.01 -13.62
N LEU A 38 -33.46 7.20 -12.93
CA LEU A 38 -33.02 6.44 -11.76
C LEU A 38 -31.94 5.40 -12.11
N GLN A 39 -32.01 4.80 -13.31
CA GLN A 39 -30.96 3.91 -13.80
C GLN A 39 -29.66 4.67 -14.09
N GLU A 40 -29.73 5.83 -14.74
CA GLU A 40 -28.58 6.71 -15.02
C GLU A 40 -27.92 7.19 -13.71
N GLU A 41 -28.71 7.64 -12.72
CA GLU A 41 -28.22 7.99 -11.38
C GLU A 41 -27.57 6.79 -10.68
N SER A 42 -28.19 5.60 -10.74
CA SER A 42 -27.68 4.40 -10.06
C SER A 42 -26.27 3.99 -10.51
N LEU A 43 -25.90 4.28 -11.76
CA LEU A 43 -24.55 4.04 -12.28
C LEU A 43 -23.51 4.98 -11.66
N THR A 44 -23.91 6.16 -11.17
CA THR A 44 -22.99 7.13 -10.57
C THR A 44 -22.69 6.86 -9.11
N PHE A 45 -23.60 6.22 -8.37
CA PHE A 45 -23.47 6.04 -6.92
C PHE A 45 -22.21 5.26 -6.54
N GLN A 46 -21.84 4.22 -7.29
CA GLN A 46 -20.62 3.46 -7.00
C GLN A 46 -19.37 4.35 -7.11
N SER A 47 -19.23 5.14 -8.17
CA SER A 47 -18.08 6.05 -8.33
C SER A 47 -18.01 7.12 -7.25
N ILE A 48 -19.17 7.56 -6.72
CA ILE A 48 -19.22 8.52 -5.60
C ILE A 48 -18.77 7.82 -4.30
N LEU A 49 -19.29 6.62 -4.02
CA LEU A 49 -18.87 5.81 -2.87
C LEU A 49 -17.36 5.50 -2.90
N ASP A 50 -16.83 5.02 -4.03
CA ASP A 50 -15.40 4.74 -4.22
C ASP A 50 -14.55 6.00 -3.93
N SER A 51 -15.02 7.18 -4.36
CA SER A 51 -14.32 8.44 -4.11
C SER A 51 -14.32 8.86 -2.64
N LEU A 52 -15.45 8.67 -1.94
CA LEU A 52 -15.59 8.97 -0.52
C LEU A 52 -14.81 7.98 0.36
N GLU A 53 -14.80 6.69 0.00
CA GLU A 53 -13.98 5.67 0.66
C GLU A 53 -12.48 5.98 0.51
N ALA A 54 -12.03 6.37 -0.69
CA ALA A 54 -10.66 6.80 -0.92
C ALA A 54 -10.29 8.06 -0.11
N GLU A 55 -11.21 9.01 0.09
CA GLU A 55 -11.00 10.19 0.93
C GLU A 55 -10.92 9.82 2.43
N ILE A 56 -11.81 8.96 2.91
CA ILE A 56 -11.81 8.43 4.28
C ILE A 56 -10.50 7.69 4.58
N LEU A 57 -9.97 6.90 3.64
CA LEU A 57 -8.69 6.21 3.80
C LEU A 57 -7.53 7.21 3.93
N LYS A 58 -7.48 8.26 3.09
CA LYS A 58 -6.47 9.34 3.18
C LYS A 58 -6.51 10.03 4.55
N TYR A 59 -7.69 10.45 5.02
CA TYR A 59 -7.79 11.10 6.33
C TYR A 59 -7.42 10.18 7.49
N ARG A 60 -7.67 8.86 7.39
CA ARG A 60 -7.19 7.88 8.38
C ARG A 60 -5.67 7.76 8.40
N GLU A 61 -5.03 7.75 7.23
CA GLU A 61 -3.56 7.75 7.16
C GLU A 61 -2.96 9.05 7.73
N GLU A 62 -3.52 10.21 7.39
CA GLU A 62 -3.09 11.51 7.90
C GLU A 62 -3.25 11.59 9.42
N LEU A 63 -4.40 11.13 9.95
CA LEU A 63 -4.63 11.03 11.39
C LEU A 63 -3.58 10.15 12.07
N ASN A 64 -3.28 8.98 11.51
CA ASN A 64 -2.25 8.08 12.05
C ASN A 64 -0.86 8.73 12.03
N LYS A 65 -0.48 9.40 10.93
CA LYS A 65 0.80 10.14 10.81
C LYS A 65 0.89 11.24 11.88
N MET A 66 -0.18 12.02 12.09
CA MET A 66 -0.25 13.06 13.12
C MET A 66 -0.22 12.51 14.55
N GLN A 67 -0.87 11.37 14.80
CA GLN A 67 -0.81 10.68 16.10
C GLN A 67 0.60 10.19 16.41
N MET A 68 1.29 9.58 15.45
CA MET A 68 2.69 9.15 15.60
C MET A 68 3.61 10.33 15.90
N MET A 69 3.49 11.42 15.14
CA MET A 69 4.29 12.64 15.33
C MET A 69 4.01 13.32 16.69
N ASN A 70 2.76 13.33 17.15
CA ASN A 70 2.42 13.81 18.50
C ASN A 70 3.01 12.89 19.58
N ASN A 71 2.92 11.57 19.43
CA ASN A 71 3.52 10.62 20.38
C ASN A 71 5.03 10.81 20.49
N GLU A 72 5.73 10.97 19.37
CA GLU A 72 7.15 11.29 19.31
C GLU A 72 7.47 12.63 19.99
N ALA A 73 6.69 13.68 19.71
CA ALA A 73 6.83 14.98 20.38
C ALA A 73 6.60 14.91 21.90
N GLN A 74 5.64 14.10 22.38
CA GLN A 74 5.44 13.86 23.82
C GLN A 74 6.61 13.08 24.45
N LEU A 75 7.17 12.09 23.75
CA LEU A 75 8.34 11.33 24.21
C LEU A 75 9.58 12.24 24.29
N SER A 76 9.85 13.02 23.24
CA SER A 76 10.92 14.03 23.21
C SER A 76 10.77 15.04 24.35
N LYS A 77 9.58 15.60 24.54
CA LYS A 77 9.27 16.52 25.66
C LYS A 77 9.51 15.87 27.03
N LYS A 78 9.16 14.59 27.22
CA LYS A 78 9.43 13.86 28.47
C LYS A 78 10.93 13.63 28.67
N ALA A 79 11.67 13.26 27.63
CA ALA A 79 13.12 13.08 27.68
C ALA A 79 13.83 14.39 28.07
N VAL A 80 13.57 15.49 27.36
CA VAL A 80 14.13 16.82 27.67
C VAL A 80 13.78 17.28 29.09
N LYS A 81 12.54 17.03 29.56
CA LYS A 81 12.15 17.38 30.93
C LYS A 81 12.91 16.55 31.98
N SER A 82 13.14 15.25 31.71
CA SER A 82 13.92 14.35 32.58
C SER A 82 15.39 14.77 32.64
N GLU A 83 15.98 15.11 31.49
CA GLU A 83 17.35 15.61 31.41
C GLU A 83 17.51 16.94 32.16
N LEU A 84 16.60 17.90 31.93
CA LEU A 84 16.60 19.18 32.63
C LEU A 84 16.49 19.01 34.14
N GLN A 85 15.66 18.07 34.63
CA GLN A 85 15.58 17.76 36.05
C GLN A 85 16.92 17.21 36.58
N GLY A 86 17.54 16.26 35.87
CA GLY A 86 18.85 15.72 36.24
C GLY A 86 19.94 16.78 36.31
N GLN A 87 19.99 17.71 35.33
CA GLN A 87 20.92 18.84 35.33
C GLN A 87 20.64 19.81 36.50
N GLN A 88 19.37 20.10 36.81
CA GLN A 88 19.00 20.93 37.96
C GLN A 88 19.41 20.30 39.29
N GLU A 89 19.20 19.00 39.46
CA GLU A 89 19.62 18.26 40.65
C GLU A 89 21.15 18.27 40.81
N LEU A 90 21.90 18.08 39.71
CA LEU A 90 23.37 18.15 39.70
C LEU A 90 23.87 19.57 40.09
N LEU A 91 23.34 20.61 39.46
CA LEU A 91 23.66 22.01 39.83
C LEU A 91 23.31 22.32 41.30
N SER A 92 22.24 21.72 41.84
CA SER A 92 21.89 21.90 43.26
C SER A 92 22.90 21.24 44.21
N LYS A 93 23.50 20.10 43.81
CA LYS A 93 24.55 19.41 44.57
C LYS A 93 25.85 20.22 44.51
N GLU A 94 26.28 20.64 43.33
CA GLU A 94 27.46 21.50 43.16
C GLU A 94 27.36 22.80 43.97
N ARG A 95 26.18 23.44 44.02
CA ARG A 95 25.97 24.65 44.82
C ARG A 95 26.15 24.38 46.31
N LYS A 96 25.57 23.30 46.84
CA LYS A 96 25.73 22.90 48.25
C LYS A 96 27.18 22.57 48.60
N GLU A 97 27.90 21.89 47.70
CA GLU A 97 29.33 21.60 47.87
C GLU A 97 30.17 22.87 47.86
N ARG A 98 29.93 23.79 46.92
CA ARG A 98 30.61 25.10 46.89
C ARG A 98 30.30 25.93 48.14
N GLU A 99 29.06 25.94 48.61
CA GLU A 99 28.67 26.61 49.87
C GLU A 99 29.36 25.99 51.10
N HIS A 100 29.47 24.66 51.17
CA HIS A 100 30.22 23.97 52.22
C HIS A 100 31.71 24.36 52.21
N ILE A 101 32.34 24.33 51.03
CA ILE A 101 33.75 24.72 50.86
C ILE A 101 33.96 26.19 51.28
N ILE A 102 33.10 27.11 50.84
CA ILE A 102 33.15 28.53 51.22
C ILE A 102 32.97 28.70 52.74
N SER A 103 32.03 27.97 53.35
CA SER A 103 31.81 27.95 54.80
C SER A 103 33.06 27.50 55.56
N ASP A 104 33.73 26.45 55.11
CA ASP A 104 34.95 25.95 55.75
C ASP A 104 36.14 26.91 55.59
N TYR A 105 36.29 27.55 54.44
CA TYR A 105 37.29 28.60 54.27
C TYR A 105 37.00 29.82 55.15
N LYS A 106 35.73 30.26 55.28
CA LYS A 106 35.35 31.34 56.21
C LYS A 106 35.70 30.99 57.66
N LYS A 107 35.34 29.79 58.13
CA LYS A 107 35.71 29.31 59.47
C LYS A 107 37.23 29.29 59.69
N LYS A 108 38.02 28.91 58.68
CA LYS A 108 39.49 28.97 58.74
C LYS A 108 39.98 30.41 58.84
N THR A 109 39.49 31.34 58.01
CA THR A 109 39.94 32.74 58.04
C THR A 109 39.55 33.46 59.34
N GLU A 110 38.36 33.21 59.90
CA GLU A 110 37.96 33.72 61.21
C GLU A 110 38.89 33.23 62.34
N LYS A 111 39.21 31.93 62.35
CA LYS A 111 40.18 31.35 63.30
C LYS A 111 41.58 31.96 63.18
N HIS A 112 42.01 32.39 62.00
CA HIS A 112 43.28 33.09 61.80
C HIS A 112 43.23 34.60 62.10
N LYS A 113 42.07 35.25 61.96
CA LYS A 113 41.89 36.67 62.34
C LYS A 113 41.86 36.89 63.85
N ALA A 114 41.19 36.01 64.62
CA ALA A 114 41.06 36.13 66.07
C ALA A 114 42.39 36.25 66.87
N PRO A 115 43.51 35.58 66.49
CA PRO A 115 44.82 35.85 67.09
C PRO A 115 45.53 37.06 66.46
N ALA A 116 45.28 37.39 65.18
CA ALA A 116 45.92 38.51 64.50
C ALA A 116 45.52 39.87 65.12
N GLU A 117 44.22 40.10 65.37
CA GLU A 117 43.74 41.34 66.02
C GLU A 117 44.34 41.53 67.43
N LYS A 118 44.55 40.43 68.17
CA LYS A 118 45.21 40.44 69.50
C LYS A 118 46.71 40.75 69.44
N VAL A 119 47.35 40.56 68.28
CA VAL A 119 48.77 40.86 68.05
C VAL A 119 48.95 42.25 67.45
N GLU A 120 48.07 42.71 66.55
CA GLU A 120 48.09 44.07 66.03
C GLU A 120 47.81 45.10 67.14
N GLY A 121 46.82 44.86 68.01
CA GLY A 121 46.56 45.70 69.18
C GLY A 121 47.75 45.84 70.15
N LYS A 122 48.75 44.93 70.08
CA LYS A 122 50.02 45.03 70.82
C LYS A 122 51.17 45.60 69.98
N LYS A 123 51.24 45.30 68.68
CA LYS A 123 52.28 45.81 67.78
C LYS A 123 52.15 47.30 67.50
N THR A 124 50.94 47.83 67.32
CA THR A 124 50.71 49.26 67.07
C THR A 124 51.19 50.13 68.25
N GLY A 125 51.23 49.58 69.47
CA GLY A 125 51.81 50.26 70.64
C GLY A 125 53.34 50.19 70.75
N MET A 126 54.02 49.26 70.06
CA MET A 126 55.48 49.11 70.11
C MET A 126 56.19 49.70 68.88
N MET A 127 55.49 49.90 67.77
CA MET A 127 56.08 50.37 66.50
C MET A 127 56.44 51.87 66.48
N MET A 128 56.13 52.61 67.54
CA MET A 128 56.37 54.06 67.64
C MET A 128 57.75 54.44 68.23
N MET A 129 58.65 53.47 68.41
CA MET A 129 59.84 53.59 69.29
C MET A 129 61.17 53.13 68.64
N MET A 130 61.24 52.99 67.31
CA MET A 130 62.49 52.57 66.65
C MET A 130 62.67 53.20 65.25
N VAL A 131 63.21 54.42 65.23
CA VAL A 131 63.67 55.13 64.03
C VAL A 131 65.06 55.72 64.29
N MET A 132 66.12 54.94 64.02
CA MET A 132 67.49 55.45 63.87
C MET A 132 68.27 54.61 62.85
N GLN A 133 68.70 55.28 61.78
CA GLN A 133 69.94 55.14 60.98
C GLN A 133 70.45 53.74 60.53
N PRO A 134 70.74 53.58 59.22
CA PRO A 134 71.85 52.76 58.73
C PRO A 134 73.13 53.60 58.58
N ASP A 135 74.30 52.99 58.84
CA ASP A 135 75.63 53.53 58.51
C ASP A 135 76.22 52.82 57.27
N ASP A 136 77.04 53.55 56.51
CA ASP A 136 77.51 53.20 55.16
C ASP A 136 78.86 52.47 55.12
N MET A 137 78.91 51.38 54.33
CA MET A 137 79.88 51.06 53.25
C MET A 137 81.42 51.00 53.46
N SER A 138 82.06 50.30 52.51
CA SER A 138 83.53 50.24 52.22
C SER A 138 84.35 49.35 53.18
N SER A 139 85.40 48.61 52.80
CA SER A 139 86.05 48.25 51.52
C SER A 139 86.81 46.91 51.73
N GLU A 140 87.55 46.24 50.84
CA GLU A 140 88.02 46.50 49.47
C GLU A 140 88.26 45.17 48.72
N ALA A 141 88.88 45.18 47.53
CA ALA A 141 89.25 43.98 46.76
C ALA A 141 90.78 43.77 46.68
N LEU A 142 91.22 42.51 46.55
CA LEU A 142 92.57 42.16 46.10
C LEU A 142 92.55 41.13 44.94
N GLN A 143 93.58 41.20 44.10
CA GLN A 143 93.60 40.67 42.73
C GLN A 143 94.33 39.33 42.57
N SER A 144 94.15 38.70 41.40
CA SER A 144 95.20 37.99 40.66
C SER A 144 94.69 37.66 39.25
N GLU A 145 95.57 37.68 38.25
CA GLU A 145 95.17 37.77 36.83
C GLU A 145 94.74 36.48 36.12
N PRO A 146 95.04 35.22 36.54
CA PRO A 146 94.29 34.06 36.04
C PRO A 146 92.86 33.99 36.63
N ILE A 147 92.56 34.91 37.55
CA ILE A 147 91.21 35.14 38.09
C ILE A 147 90.52 36.30 37.35
N VAL A 148 91.18 37.08 36.47
CA VAL A 148 90.52 38.18 35.75
C VAL A 148 89.64 37.65 34.63
N GLU A 149 90.16 36.83 33.70
CA GLU A 149 89.32 36.16 32.69
C GLU A 149 88.23 35.29 33.34
N ARG A 150 88.55 34.64 34.46
CA ARG A 150 87.56 33.90 35.26
C ARG A 150 86.54 34.81 35.95
N LYS A 151 86.90 36.03 36.37
CA LYS A 151 85.98 37.03 36.95
C LYS A 151 85.12 37.68 35.88
N GLU A 152 85.63 37.87 34.66
CA GLU A 152 84.83 38.33 33.52
C GLU A 152 83.85 37.24 33.07
N ALA A 153 84.28 35.98 33.02
CA ALA A 153 83.40 34.84 32.81
C ALA A 153 82.37 34.70 33.96
N LEU A 154 82.79 34.79 35.22
CA LEU A 154 81.88 34.72 36.37
C LEU A 154 80.92 35.91 36.40
N SER A 155 81.37 37.14 36.13
CA SER A 155 80.52 38.33 36.02
C SER A 155 79.51 38.17 34.90
N THR A 156 79.91 37.71 33.72
CA THR A 156 78.96 37.48 32.61
C THR A 156 77.97 36.34 32.92
N PHE A 157 78.37 35.30 33.66
CA PHE A 157 77.45 34.28 34.18
C PHE A 157 76.54 34.81 35.30
N GLU A 158 77.03 35.66 36.19
CA GLU A 158 76.27 36.30 37.27
C GLU A 158 75.26 37.33 36.73
N ASP A 159 75.65 38.10 35.72
CA ASP A 159 74.79 39.03 34.98
C ASP A 159 73.71 38.27 34.21
N ALA A 160 74.08 37.21 33.49
CA ALA A 160 73.11 36.34 32.81
C ALA A 160 72.15 35.66 33.82
N TYR A 161 72.67 35.18 34.95
CA TYR A 161 71.87 34.61 36.03
C TYR A 161 70.92 35.64 36.64
N ARG A 162 71.38 36.88 36.89
CA ARG A 162 70.55 38.00 37.37
C ARG A 162 69.44 38.33 36.37
N CYS A 163 69.76 38.45 35.08
CA CYS A 163 68.75 38.69 34.03
C CYS A 163 67.73 37.55 33.93
N ILE A 164 68.14 36.28 34.02
CA ILE A 164 67.21 35.14 34.05
C ILE A 164 66.35 35.19 35.32
N LYS A 165 66.94 35.49 36.48
CA LYS A 165 66.26 35.60 37.77
C LYS A 165 65.19 36.68 37.75
N GLU A 166 65.51 37.86 37.23
CA GLU A 166 64.59 38.99 37.05
C GLU A 166 63.48 38.67 36.04
N ALA A 167 63.82 38.09 34.88
CA ALA A 167 62.85 37.75 33.83
C ALA A 167 61.91 36.60 34.21
N THR A 168 62.34 35.68 35.08
CA THR A 168 61.53 34.54 35.55
C THR A 168 60.85 34.79 36.91
N GLY A 169 61.25 35.84 37.64
CA GLY A 169 60.74 36.15 38.98
C GLY A 169 61.15 35.15 40.07
N VAL A 170 62.15 34.31 39.77
CA VAL A 170 62.54 33.15 40.59
C VAL A 170 63.52 33.54 41.72
N THR A 171 63.51 32.82 42.84
CA THR A 171 64.35 33.18 43.99
C THR A 171 65.72 32.49 44.01
N ASN A 172 65.81 31.24 43.53
CA ASN A 172 66.97 30.35 43.66
C ASN A 172 67.29 29.61 42.35
N ALA A 173 68.56 29.29 42.10
CA ALA A 173 69.04 28.59 40.91
C ALA A 173 68.37 27.23 40.70
N GLN A 174 68.05 26.53 41.79
CA GLN A 174 67.34 25.25 41.76
C GLN A 174 65.91 25.40 41.20
N GLU A 175 65.19 26.46 41.58
CA GLU A 175 63.85 26.77 41.07
C GLU A 175 63.92 27.16 39.58
N ILE A 176 65.00 27.80 39.12
CA ILE A 176 65.24 28.07 37.69
C ILE A 176 65.36 26.75 36.93
N LEU A 177 66.19 25.82 37.41
CA LEU A 177 66.37 24.50 36.79
C LEU A 177 65.05 23.71 36.71
N GLU A 178 64.27 23.69 37.80
CA GLU A 178 62.97 23.02 37.85
C GLU A 178 61.94 23.62 36.88
N ARG A 179 61.93 24.95 36.70
CA ARG A 179 61.09 25.61 35.68
C ARG A 179 61.52 25.21 34.27
N PHE A 180 62.82 25.17 33.99
CA PHE A 180 63.33 24.76 32.67
C PHE A 180 63.11 23.27 32.38
N THR A 181 63.19 22.36 33.36
CA THR A 181 62.86 20.94 33.15
C THR A 181 61.37 20.76 32.86
N VAL A 182 60.49 21.34 33.69
CA VAL A 182 59.03 21.28 33.46
C VAL A 182 58.64 21.93 32.13
N GLN A 183 59.25 23.05 31.75
CA GLN A 183 59.00 23.69 30.45
C GLN A 183 59.47 22.82 29.28
N LYS A 184 60.65 22.17 29.40
CA LYS A 184 61.17 21.24 28.39
C LYS A 184 60.29 20.00 28.24
N GLU A 185 59.84 19.42 29.35
CA GLU A 185 58.92 18.27 29.37
C GLU A 185 57.56 18.65 28.76
N THR A 186 57.01 19.80 29.13
CA THR A 186 55.76 20.34 28.56
C THR A 186 55.90 20.55 27.06
N HIS A 187 57.02 21.12 26.60
CA HIS A 187 57.29 21.31 25.17
C HIS A 187 57.41 19.97 24.42
N GLN A 188 58.11 18.98 24.99
CA GLN A 188 58.20 17.64 24.41
C GLN A 188 56.83 16.93 24.37
N HIS A 189 56.00 17.10 25.39
CA HIS A 189 54.64 16.56 25.42
C HIS A 189 53.75 17.22 24.34
N LEU A 190 53.80 18.55 24.20
CA LEU A 190 53.08 19.27 23.14
C LEU A 190 53.55 18.88 21.73
N LEU A 191 54.85 18.61 21.53
CA LEU A 191 55.36 18.09 20.25
C LEU A 191 54.82 16.69 19.94
N LYS A 192 54.78 15.78 20.93
CA LYS A 192 54.16 14.45 20.78
C LYS A 192 52.68 14.57 20.43
N LEU A 193 51.92 15.35 21.22
CA LEU A 193 50.49 15.57 21.01
C LEU A 193 50.19 16.19 19.62
N LYS A 194 51.04 17.11 19.15
CA LYS A 194 50.96 17.67 17.79
C LYS A 194 51.16 16.61 16.71
N GLU A 195 52.09 15.68 16.91
CA GLU A 195 52.38 14.62 15.95
C GLU A 195 51.31 13.52 15.95
N ASP A 196 50.79 13.15 17.11
CA ASP A 196 49.71 12.18 17.24
C ASP A 196 48.39 12.74 16.67
N ASN A 197 48.08 14.02 16.91
CA ASN A 197 46.96 14.71 16.27
C ASN A 197 47.08 14.73 14.74
N LYS A 198 48.28 14.95 14.16
CA LYS A 198 48.47 14.87 12.70
C LYS A 198 48.17 13.48 12.17
N LYS A 199 48.67 12.43 12.81
CA LYS A 199 48.45 11.03 12.41
C LYS A 199 46.97 10.68 12.46
N MET A 200 46.28 11.04 13.55
CA MET A 200 44.84 10.84 13.68
C MET A 200 44.05 11.58 12.60
N LEU A 201 44.46 12.81 12.26
CA LEU A 201 43.83 13.61 11.21
C LEU A 201 44.09 13.02 9.81
N GLN A 202 45.25 12.41 9.56
CA GLN A 202 45.53 11.64 8.34
C GLN A 202 44.64 10.39 8.25
N GLN A 203 44.58 9.57 9.31
CA GLN A 203 43.72 8.40 9.37
C GLN A 203 42.24 8.73 9.15
N LEU A 204 41.74 9.82 9.76
CA LEU A 204 40.36 10.29 9.57
C LEU A 204 40.09 10.79 8.14
N ARG A 205 41.10 11.34 7.44
CA ARG A 205 40.98 11.69 6.02
C ARG A 205 40.91 10.45 5.14
N GLU A 206 41.79 9.49 5.36
CA GLU A 206 41.81 8.21 4.64
C GLU A 206 40.49 7.45 4.83
N GLN A 207 39.99 7.34 6.07
CA GLN A 207 38.68 6.76 6.36
C GLN A 207 37.54 7.52 5.66
N LYS A 208 37.55 8.86 5.70
CA LYS A 208 36.54 9.66 4.99
C LYS A 208 36.57 9.39 3.48
N GLU A 209 37.75 9.32 2.87
CA GLU A 209 37.90 9.04 1.43
C GLU A 209 37.41 7.62 1.07
N LEU A 210 37.69 6.62 1.92
CA LEU A 210 37.16 5.26 1.76
C LEU A 210 35.62 5.23 1.84
N LEU A 211 35.03 5.78 2.91
CA LEU A 211 33.57 5.85 3.05
C LEU A 211 32.91 6.68 1.94
N THR A 212 33.60 7.69 1.40
CA THR A 212 33.08 8.48 0.26
C THR A 212 33.02 7.63 -1.00
N LYS A 213 34.06 6.83 -1.28
CA LYS A 213 34.07 5.88 -2.41
C LYS A 213 33.03 4.78 -2.26
N GLU A 214 32.92 4.17 -1.08
CA GLU A 214 31.88 3.16 -0.81
C GLU A 214 30.47 3.73 -1.03
N LEU A 215 30.24 4.99 -0.63
CA LEU A 215 28.97 5.69 -0.82
C LEU A 215 28.73 6.07 -2.30
N GLU A 216 29.77 6.43 -3.05
CA GLU A 216 29.69 6.63 -4.50
C GLU A 216 29.36 5.30 -5.22
N ASP A 217 30.06 4.22 -4.88
CA ASP A 217 29.81 2.88 -5.41
C ASP A 217 28.35 2.45 -5.14
N VAL A 218 27.84 2.61 -3.91
CA VAL A 218 26.44 2.28 -3.59
C VAL A 218 25.45 3.14 -4.38
N LYS A 219 25.69 4.45 -4.51
CA LYS A 219 24.82 5.35 -5.29
C LYS A 219 24.79 5.02 -6.78
N TYR A 220 25.94 4.70 -7.37
CA TYR A 220 26.05 4.56 -8.82
C TYR A 220 25.94 3.12 -9.33
N SER A 221 26.15 2.10 -8.47
CA SER A 221 25.97 0.68 -8.83
C SER A 221 24.71 0.04 -8.23
N GLY A 222 24.33 0.41 -7.00
CA GLY A 222 23.25 -0.27 -6.27
C GLY A 222 21.84 0.03 -6.80
N GLU A 223 21.56 1.29 -7.13
CA GLU A 223 20.19 1.73 -7.42
C GLU A 223 19.74 1.42 -8.86
N ALA A 224 20.66 1.44 -9.83
CA ALA A 224 20.34 1.25 -11.25
C ALA A 224 20.14 -0.22 -11.67
N GLN A 225 21.00 -1.14 -11.19
CA GLN A 225 20.93 -2.56 -11.59
C GLN A 225 19.86 -3.31 -10.81
N VAL A 226 19.84 -3.17 -9.48
CA VAL A 226 18.88 -3.88 -8.61
C VAL A 226 17.44 -3.46 -8.88
N SER A 227 17.19 -2.18 -9.20
CA SER A 227 15.84 -1.72 -9.56
C SER A 227 15.36 -2.36 -10.87
N SER A 228 16.18 -2.31 -11.93
CA SER A 228 15.82 -2.83 -13.26
C SER A 228 15.52 -4.34 -13.23
N ASP A 229 16.40 -5.13 -12.61
CA ASP A 229 16.25 -6.59 -12.62
C ASP A 229 15.09 -7.04 -11.73
N LEU A 230 14.89 -6.42 -10.56
CA LEU A 230 13.72 -6.68 -9.72
C LEU A 230 12.42 -6.25 -10.42
N GLU A 231 12.38 -5.10 -11.10
CA GLU A 231 11.21 -4.67 -11.87
C GLU A 231 10.83 -5.70 -12.94
N VAL A 232 11.81 -6.28 -13.64
CA VAL A 232 11.57 -7.33 -14.65
C VAL A 232 11.04 -8.60 -13.99
N GLU A 233 11.64 -9.06 -12.88
CA GLU A 233 11.11 -10.22 -12.12
C GLU A 233 9.67 -9.98 -11.63
N TRP A 234 9.37 -8.81 -11.07
CA TRP A 234 8.03 -8.48 -10.58
C TRP A 234 7.00 -8.43 -11.72
N LYS A 235 7.35 -7.86 -12.88
CA LYS A 235 6.50 -7.87 -14.08
C LYS A 235 6.23 -9.31 -14.57
N GLN A 236 7.25 -10.17 -14.59
CA GLN A 236 7.08 -11.59 -14.96
C GLN A 236 6.22 -12.36 -13.95
N ARG A 237 6.44 -12.18 -12.63
CA ARG A 237 5.62 -12.79 -11.57
C ARG A 237 4.16 -12.34 -11.66
N LEU A 238 3.93 -11.05 -11.88
CA LEU A 238 2.58 -10.50 -12.08
C LEU A 238 1.90 -11.12 -13.29
N GLN A 239 2.57 -11.16 -14.45
CA GLN A 239 2.02 -11.77 -15.67
C GLN A 239 1.69 -13.25 -15.50
N ALA A 240 2.56 -14.01 -14.83
CA ALA A 240 2.32 -15.43 -14.53
C ALA A 240 1.11 -15.65 -13.61
N GLN A 241 0.90 -14.78 -12.61
CA GLN A 241 -0.28 -14.85 -11.75
C GLN A 241 -1.55 -14.40 -12.47
N GLN A 242 -1.47 -13.39 -13.34
CA GLN A 242 -2.58 -12.95 -14.21
C GLN A 242 -3.06 -14.12 -15.09
N GLN A 243 -2.13 -14.82 -15.75
CA GLN A 243 -2.45 -15.98 -16.58
C GLN A 243 -3.08 -17.14 -15.79
N ARG A 244 -2.61 -17.40 -14.56
CA ARG A 244 -3.21 -18.41 -13.66
C ARG A 244 -4.62 -18.03 -13.23
N HIS A 245 -4.85 -16.77 -12.88
CA HIS A 245 -6.17 -16.25 -12.55
C HIS A 245 -7.13 -16.41 -13.73
N ASP A 246 -6.71 -16.00 -14.93
CA ASP A 246 -7.55 -16.04 -16.12
C ASP A 246 -7.86 -17.47 -16.57
N ALA A 247 -6.89 -18.40 -16.46
CA ALA A 247 -7.12 -19.82 -16.69
C ALA A 247 -8.11 -20.42 -15.67
N SER A 248 -7.97 -20.09 -14.38
CA SER A 248 -8.90 -20.53 -13.33
C SER A 248 -10.32 -19.98 -13.56
N LYS A 249 -10.43 -18.71 -13.96
CA LYS A 249 -11.70 -18.07 -14.32
C LYS A 249 -12.36 -18.74 -15.52
N GLN A 250 -11.61 -19.02 -16.58
CA GLN A 250 -12.11 -19.75 -17.75
C GLN A 250 -12.59 -21.16 -17.38
N HIS A 251 -11.88 -21.86 -16.49
CA HIS A 251 -12.30 -23.17 -15.98
C HIS A 251 -13.60 -23.08 -15.18
N LEU A 252 -13.75 -22.10 -14.30
CA LEU A 252 -14.99 -21.84 -13.55
C LEU A 252 -16.16 -21.49 -14.49
N ASP A 253 -15.94 -20.66 -15.51
CA ASP A 253 -16.95 -20.32 -16.51
C ASP A 253 -17.38 -21.54 -17.34
N GLN A 254 -16.46 -22.47 -17.63
CA GLN A 254 -16.77 -23.76 -18.28
C GLN A 254 -17.60 -24.65 -17.36
N MET A 255 -17.19 -24.84 -16.10
CA MET A 255 -17.94 -25.63 -15.11
C MET A 255 -19.35 -25.06 -14.87
N ARG A 256 -19.49 -23.74 -14.79
CA ARG A 256 -20.79 -23.06 -14.65
C ARG A 256 -21.71 -23.29 -15.86
N LYS A 257 -21.17 -23.29 -17.08
CA LYS A 257 -21.92 -23.66 -18.30
C LYS A 257 -22.37 -25.12 -18.25
N SER A 258 -21.47 -26.04 -17.90
CA SER A 258 -21.82 -27.46 -17.74
C SER A 258 -22.92 -27.67 -16.69
N LEU A 259 -22.81 -27.04 -15.51
CA LEU A 259 -23.84 -27.10 -14.46
C LEU A 259 -25.18 -26.56 -14.97
N SER A 260 -25.18 -25.43 -15.68
CA SER A 260 -26.39 -24.87 -16.31
C SER A 260 -27.04 -25.86 -17.30
N THR A 261 -26.24 -26.54 -18.13
CA THR A 261 -26.77 -27.57 -19.06
C THR A 261 -27.31 -28.80 -18.32
N VAL A 262 -26.69 -29.20 -17.21
CA VAL A 262 -27.19 -30.30 -16.36
C VAL A 262 -28.50 -29.90 -15.70
N ARG A 263 -28.62 -28.69 -15.11
CA ARG A 263 -29.88 -28.18 -14.55
C ARG A 263 -31.00 -28.18 -15.59
N ALA A 264 -30.77 -27.63 -16.78
CA ALA A 264 -31.77 -27.65 -17.84
C ALA A 264 -32.18 -29.08 -18.23
N GLY A 265 -31.22 -30.03 -18.26
CA GLY A 265 -31.51 -31.45 -18.45
C GLY A 265 -32.39 -32.05 -17.34
N VAL A 266 -32.11 -31.71 -16.07
CA VAL A 266 -32.92 -32.11 -14.91
C VAL A 266 -34.34 -31.53 -15.01
N GLU A 267 -34.49 -30.24 -15.31
CA GLU A 267 -35.80 -29.59 -15.52
C GLU A 267 -36.60 -30.23 -16.67
N HIS A 268 -35.94 -30.57 -17.79
CA HIS A 268 -36.58 -31.28 -18.89
C HIS A 268 -37.02 -32.71 -18.53
N LEU A 269 -36.26 -33.41 -17.69
CA LEU A 269 -36.64 -34.71 -17.16
C LEU A 269 -37.82 -34.58 -16.16
N ALA A 270 -37.83 -33.55 -15.32
CA ALA A 270 -38.96 -33.23 -14.43
C ALA A 270 -40.26 -33.06 -15.22
N ALA A 271 -40.22 -32.26 -16.29
CA ALA A 271 -41.37 -32.02 -17.15
C ALA A 271 -41.87 -33.31 -17.83
N ARG A 272 -40.96 -34.18 -18.28
CA ARG A 272 -41.34 -35.48 -18.89
C ARG A 272 -41.95 -36.44 -17.87
N LEU A 273 -41.41 -36.52 -16.66
CA LEU A 273 -41.85 -37.44 -15.60
C LEU A 273 -42.96 -36.86 -14.70
N HIS A 274 -43.51 -35.68 -15.03
CA HIS A 274 -44.52 -35.01 -14.21
C HIS A 274 -45.79 -35.85 -14.01
N HIS A 275 -46.21 -36.61 -15.04
CA HIS A 275 -47.41 -37.44 -15.06
C HIS A 275 -47.32 -38.76 -14.27
N ILE A 276 -46.14 -39.12 -13.78
CA ILE A 276 -45.96 -40.28 -12.90
C ILE A 276 -46.13 -39.79 -11.46
N GLU A 277 -47.27 -40.08 -10.86
CA GLU A 277 -47.56 -39.75 -9.46
C GLU A 277 -46.82 -40.74 -8.55
N LEU A 278 -45.98 -40.21 -7.65
CA LEU A 278 -45.34 -40.98 -6.60
C LEU A 278 -46.34 -41.19 -5.47
N THR A 279 -46.49 -42.42 -4.99
CA THR A 279 -47.19 -42.71 -3.74
C THR A 279 -46.49 -41.96 -2.59
N GLU A 280 -47.26 -41.39 -1.65
CA GLU A 280 -46.86 -40.30 -0.73
C GLU A 280 -45.81 -40.64 0.37
N GLU A 281 -44.71 -41.32 0.04
CA GLU A 281 -43.59 -41.55 0.97
C GLU A 281 -42.28 -40.96 0.40
N GLY A 282 -41.89 -39.79 0.92
CA GLY A 282 -40.54 -39.26 0.76
C GLY A 282 -40.32 -38.18 -0.31
N THR A 283 -41.23 -37.21 -0.46
CA THR A 283 -40.89 -35.94 -1.12
C THR A 283 -39.84 -35.18 -0.28
N PRO A 284 -38.61 -34.94 -0.78
CA PRO A 284 -37.63 -34.14 -0.05
C PRO A 284 -38.12 -32.71 0.11
N GLU A 285 -37.77 -32.08 1.24
CA GLU A 285 -38.12 -30.67 1.49
C GLU A 285 -37.60 -29.77 0.37
N ALA A 286 -38.41 -28.79 -0.04
CA ALA A 286 -38.06 -27.85 -1.10
C ALA A 286 -36.97 -26.88 -0.60
N SER A 287 -35.71 -27.24 -0.81
CA SER A 287 -34.56 -26.39 -0.54
C SER A 287 -34.64 -25.10 -1.37
N THR A 288 -34.34 -23.96 -0.74
CA THR A 288 -34.28 -22.66 -1.44
C THR A 288 -33.09 -22.59 -2.40
N ASP A 289 -32.03 -23.36 -2.13
CA ASP A 289 -30.85 -23.40 -3.00
C ASP A 289 -31.11 -24.24 -4.27
N PRO A 290 -30.82 -23.70 -5.46
CA PRO A 290 -31.25 -24.30 -6.71
C PRO A 290 -30.39 -25.50 -7.12
N ASP A 291 -29.19 -25.64 -6.55
CA ASP A 291 -28.31 -26.80 -6.77
C ASP A 291 -28.82 -28.00 -5.94
N GLU A 292 -29.19 -27.77 -4.68
CA GLU A 292 -29.85 -28.77 -3.82
C GLU A 292 -31.21 -29.18 -4.39
N ALA A 293 -31.99 -28.23 -4.93
CA ALA A 293 -33.28 -28.51 -5.56
C ALA A 293 -33.13 -29.42 -6.80
N ALA A 294 -32.05 -29.26 -7.57
CA ALA A 294 -31.76 -30.13 -8.71
C ALA A 294 -31.37 -31.55 -8.27
N LEU A 295 -30.66 -31.70 -7.15
CA LEU A 295 -30.36 -33.01 -6.54
C LEU A 295 -31.61 -33.70 -6.00
N ALA A 296 -32.49 -32.96 -5.32
CA ALA A 296 -33.78 -33.46 -4.85
C ALA A 296 -34.67 -33.94 -6.02
N GLN A 297 -34.70 -33.18 -7.12
CA GLN A 297 -35.39 -33.58 -8.36
C GLN A 297 -34.79 -34.86 -8.97
N LEU A 298 -33.46 -34.98 -9.05
CA LEU A 298 -32.81 -36.21 -9.53
C LEU A 298 -33.19 -37.44 -8.69
N MET A 299 -33.26 -37.30 -7.36
CA MET A 299 -33.67 -38.39 -6.47
C MET A 299 -35.15 -38.76 -6.66
N GLN A 300 -36.03 -37.78 -6.88
CA GLN A 300 -37.43 -38.05 -7.26
C GLN A 300 -37.53 -38.76 -8.62
N PHE A 301 -36.67 -38.44 -9.60
CA PHE A 301 -36.68 -39.14 -10.90
C PHE A 301 -36.26 -40.59 -10.76
N GLU A 302 -35.27 -40.89 -9.90
CA GLU A 302 -34.86 -42.27 -9.66
C GLU A 302 -36.05 -43.09 -9.13
N LEU A 303 -36.78 -42.59 -8.13
CA LEU A 303 -37.98 -43.24 -7.60
C LEU A 303 -39.06 -43.44 -8.67
N LYS A 304 -39.34 -42.41 -9.49
CA LYS A 304 -40.32 -42.50 -10.59
C LYS A 304 -39.92 -43.51 -11.66
N LEU A 305 -38.64 -43.57 -12.02
CA LEU A 305 -38.12 -44.55 -12.99
C LEU A 305 -38.09 -45.96 -12.42
N GLN A 306 -37.81 -46.13 -11.13
CA GLN A 306 -37.93 -47.42 -10.44
C GLN A 306 -39.40 -47.89 -10.34
N GLN A 307 -40.36 -46.98 -10.18
CA GLN A 307 -41.80 -47.29 -10.25
C GLN A 307 -42.21 -47.72 -11.66
N LEU A 308 -41.89 -46.92 -12.69
CA LEU A 308 -42.17 -47.25 -14.09
C LEU A 308 -41.56 -48.60 -14.49
N LYS A 309 -40.34 -48.90 -14.02
CA LYS A 309 -39.68 -50.19 -14.24
C LYS A 309 -40.43 -51.35 -13.59
N ARG A 310 -41.06 -51.17 -12.43
CA ARG A 310 -41.93 -52.17 -11.78
C ARG A 310 -43.25 -52.36 -12.51
N GLU A 311 -43.84 -51.28 -13.01
CA GLU A 311 -45.10 -51.32 -13.77
C GLU A 311 -44.93 -52.03 -15.13
N LEU A 312 -43.79 -51.83 -15.79
CA LEU A 312 -43.42 -52.51 -17.05
C LEU A 312 -42.88 -53.93 -16.86
N GLN A 313 -42.55 -54.35 -15.62
CA GLN A 313 -42.03 -55.69 -15.35
C GLN A 313 -43.11 -56.76 -15.55
N GLY A 314 -42.92 -57.61 -16.57
CA GLY A 314 -43.87 -58.67 -16.93
C GLY A 314 -44.84 -58.31 -18.06
N GLN A 315 -44.76 -57.09 -18.60
CA GLN A 315 -45.48 -56.71 -19.82
C GLN A 315 -44.67 -57.04 -21.08
N ASP A 316 -45.33 -57.44 -22.17
CA ASP A 316 -44.68 -57.57 -23.48
C ASP A 316 -44.52 -56.18 -24.12
N LEU A 317 -43.33 -55.62 -24.00
CA LEU A 317 -42.96 -54.32 -24.57
C LEU A 317 -43.17 -54.25 -26.09
N ALA A 318 -43.03 -55.37 -26.82
CA ALA A 318 -43.23 -55.40 -28.26
C ALA A 318 -44.72 -55.30 -28.64
N ALA A 319 -45.59 -55.95 -27.87
CA ALA A 319 -47.04 -55.79 -28.02
C ALA A 319 -47.49 -54.38 -27.64
N LEU A 320 -46.97 -53.82 -26.55
CA LEU A 320 -47.35 -52.49 -26.06
C LEU A 320 -46.93 -51.36 -27.03
N LEU A 321 -45.71 -51.45 -27.58
CA LEU A 321 -45.24 -50.50 -28.62
C LEU A 321 -46.12 -50.58 -29.88
N LYS A 322 -46.53 -51.79 -30.28
CA LYS A 322 -47.41 -51.99 -31.42
C LYS A 322 -48.84 -51.47 -31.18
N GLU A 323 -49.33 -51.53 -29.94
CA GLU A 323 -50.61 -50.93 -29.54
C GLU A 323 -50.54 -49.39 -29.53
N MET A 324 -49.37 -48.81 -29.24
CA MET A 324 -49.11 -47.37 -29.39
C MET A 324 -49.03 -46.90 -30.86
N GLU A 325 -48.68 -47.79 -31.79
CA GLU A 325 -48.70 -47.52 -33.24
C GLU A 325 -50.12 -47.55 -33.84
N GLU A 326 -51.12 -48.10 -33.15
CA GLU A 326 -52.51 -48.10 -33.63
C GLU A 326 -53.11 -46.68 -33.61
N GLU A 327 -53.75 -46.26 -34.71
CA GLU A 327 -54.41 -44.94 -34.86
C GLU A 327 -55.36 -44.59 -33.69
N LYS A 328 -55.98 -45.61 -33.08
CA LYS A 328 -56.87 -45.46 -31.92
C LYS A 328 -56.15 -44.88 -30.69
N PHE A 329 -54.86 -45.18 -30.51
CA PHE A 329 -54.06 -44.61 -29.43
C PHE A 329 -53.83 -43.11 -29.67
N TYR A 330 -53.53 -42.71 -30.91
CA TYR A 330 -53.40 -41.31 -31.30
C TYR A 330 -54.69 -40.52 -31.09
N VAL A 331 -55.86 -41.05 -31.49
CA VAL A 331 -57.16 -40.42 -31.23
C VAL A 331 -57.41 -40.21 -29.73
N ARG A 332 -57.08 -41.22 -28.90
CA ARG A 332 -57.25 -41.17 -27.43
C ARG A 332 -56.30 -40.19 -26.73
N ILE A 333 -55.16 -39.90 -27.35
CA ILE A 333 -54.22 -38.85 -26.95
C ILE A 333 -54.72 -37.48 -27.42
N GLU A 334 -55.26 -37.36 -28.64
CA GLU A 334 -55.81 -36.13 -29.20
C GLU A 334 -56.98 -35.57 -28.38
N GLU A 335 -57.87 -36.44 -27.89
CA GLU A 335 -58.96 -36.08 -26.97
C GLU A 335 -58.49 -35.47 -25.63
N LYS A 336 -57.21 -35.64 -25.27
CA LYS A 336 -56.63 -35.18 -24.00
C LYS A 336 -55.63 -34.03 -24.14
N LEU A 337 -55.50 -33.42 -25.33
CA LEU A 337 -54.56 -32.31 -25.55
C LEU A 337 -55.08 -30.98 -24.95
N PRO A 338 -54.24 -30.22 -24.23
CA PRO A 338 -54.59 -28.88 -23.76
C PRO A 338 -54.91 -27.90 -24.91
N ALA A 339 -55.88 -27.00 -24.70
CA ALA A 339 -56.42 -26.09 -25.71
C ALA A 339 -55.42 -25.07 -26.34
N HIS A 340 -54.18 -25.02 -25.86
CA HIS A 340 -53.11 -24.17 -26.41
C HIS A 340 -52.21 -24.89 -27.43
N ASN A 341 -52.41 -26.20 -27.68
CA ASN A 341 -51.63 -26.95 -28.67
C ASN A 341 -52.19 -26.77 -30.10
N THR A 342 -51.81 -25.68 -30.76
CA THR A 342 -52.12 -25.44 -32.18
C THR A 342 -51.20 -26.27 -33.09
N ARG A 343 -51.60 -27.52 -33.40
CA ARG A 343 -50.82 -28.42 -34.26
C ARG A 343 -51.06 -28.09 -35.75
N ILE A 344 -49.98 -27.81 -36.48
CA ILE A 344 -50.03 -27.59 -37.94
C ILE A 344 -50.37 -28.91 -38.63
N LYS A 345 -51.51 -29.00 -39.30
CA LYS A 345 -51.84 -30.14 -40.17
C LYS A 345 -51.01 -30.04 -41.46
N LEU A 346 -49.97 -30.86 -41.56
CA LEU A 346 -49.28 -31.09 -42.84
C LEU A 346 -50.24 -31.86 -43.77
N PRO A 347 -50.42 -31.43 -45.04
CA PRO A 347 -51.26 -32.17 -45.98
C PRO A 347 -50.72 -33.59 -46.20
N GLU A 348 -51.61 -34.58 -46.16
CA GLU A 348 -51.27 -35.97 -46.47
C GLU A 348 -50.73 -36.07 -47.90
N LEU A 349 -49.43 -36.37 -48.04
CA LEU A 349 -48.88 -36.78 -49.33
C LEU A 349 -49.51 -38.12 -49.72
N ARG A 350 -50.50 -38.06 -50.61
CA ARG A 350 -50.95 -39.24 -51.36
C ARG A 350 -49.76 -39.74 -52.18
N MET A 351 -49.13 -40.81 -51.70
CA MET A 351 -48.08 -41.51 -52.43
C MET A 351 -48.67 -42.03 -53.75
N ARG A 352 -48.38 -41.32 -54.84
CA ARG A 352 -48.74 -41.73 -56.18
C ARG A 352 -47.57 -42.52 -56.76
N ASP A 353 -47.79 -43.81 -57.00
CA ASP A 353 -46.94 -44.56 -57.92
C ASP A 353 -47.01 -43.91 -59.31
N ASP A 354 -46.02 -43.11 -59.67
CA ASP A 354 -45.38 -43.22 -60.97
C ASP A 354 -44.09 -42.37 -61.07
N ARG A 355 -43.01 -43.04 -61.48
CA ARG A 355 -41.85 -42.57 -62.27
C ARG A 355 -41.30 -41.15 -62.07
N TYR A 356 -40.00 -41.10 -61.73
CA TYR A 356 -39.03 -40.04 -62.02
C TYR A 356 -39.53 -38.90 -62.93
N GLN A 357 -39.86 -37.76 -62.31
CA GLN A 357 -39.72 -36.45 -62.92
C GLN A 357 -39.00 -35.57 -61.90
N GLU A 358 -37.81 -35.10 -62.28
CA GLU A 358 -37.03 -34.13 -61.53
C GLU A 358 -37.85 -32.84 -61.39
N ALA A 359 -38.40 -32.60 -60.20
CA ALA A 359 -38.82 -31.27 -59.80
C ALA A 359 -37.57 -30.55 -59.30
N GLU A 360 -37.20 -29.47 -59.99
CA GLU A 360 -35.97 -28.70 -59.76
C GLU A 360 -35.70 -28.51 -58.25
N GLU A 361 -34.53 -28.97 -57.80
CA GLU A 361 -34.00 -28.54 -56.51
C GLU A 361 -33.85 -27.01 -56.58
N GLY A 362 -34.63 -26.30 -55.77
CA GLY A 362 -34.60 -24.84 -55.73
C GLY A 362 -33.19 -24.37 -55.35
N ASP A 363 -32.48 -23.82 -56.35
CA ASP A 363 -31.05 -23.50 -56.38
C ASP A 363 -30.46 -23.08 -55.02
N VAL A 364 -29.99 -24.06 -54.25
CA VAL A 364 -29.30 -23.83 -52.97
C VAL A 364 -27.87 -23.44 -53.30
N LEU A 365 -27.70 -22.16 -53.64
CA LEU A 365 -26.42 -21.50 -53.93
C LEU A 365 -25.30 -22.14 -53.12
N THR A 366 -24.41 -22.87 -53.81
CA THR A 366 -23.39 -23.61 -53.09
C THR A 366 -22.45 -22.63 -52.41
N ARG A 367 -21.72 -23.14 -51.41
CA ARG A 367 -20.74 -22.36 -50.66
C ARG A 367 -19.69 -21.68 -51.56
N GLU A 368 -19.49 -22.19 -52.78
CA GLU A 368 -18.54 -21.65 -53.76
C GLU A 368 -19.17 -20.52 -54.58
N GLU A 369 -20.42 -20.64 -55.06
CA GLU A 369 -21.14 -19.51 -55.68
C GLU A 369 -21.30 -18.33 -54.71
N LEU A 370 -21.68 -18.59 -53.45
CA LEU A 370 -21.86 -17.54 -52.45
C LEU A 370 -20.54 -16.78 -52.19
N LYS A 371 -19.42 -17.51 -52.20
CA LYS A 371 -18.08 -16.95 -52.04
C LYS A 371 -17.69 -16.11 -53.26
N HIS A 372 -17.92 -16.63 -54.47
CA HIS A 372 -17.69 -15.91 -55.72
C HIS A 372 -18.51 -14.61 -55.83
N GLN A 373 -19.80 -14.64 -55.47
CA GLN A 373 -20.64 -13.45 -55.41
C GLN A 373 -20.12 -12.42 -54.40
N SER A 374 -19.73 -12.84 -53.19
CA SER A 374 -19.12 -11.94 -52.20
C SER A 374 -17.83 -11.28 -52.70
N GLN A 375 -17.02 -12.03 -53.45
CA GLN A 375 -15.74 -11.56 -53.98
C GLN A 375 -15.95 -10.53 -55.11
N LEU A 376 -16.93 -10.76 -56.00
CA LEU A 376 -17.39 -9.76 -56.99
C LEU A 376 -17.92 -8.46 -56.34
N ILE A 377 -18.58 -8.55 -55.19
CA ILE A 377 -19.04 -7.36 -54.43
C ILE A 377 -17.85 -6.58 -53.85
N VAL A 378 -16.80 -7.28 -53.39
CA VAL A 378 -15.56 -6.63 -52.93
C VAL A 378 -14.80 -5.99 -54.09
N GLU A 379 -14.68 -6.67 -55.23
CA GLU A 379 -13.97 -6.18 -56.42
C GLU A 379 -14.69 -5.01 -57.13
N SER A 380 -16.02 -5.00 -57.11
CA SER A 380 -16.80 -3.86 -57.63
C SER A 380 -16.69 -2.62 -56.75
N LYS A 381 -16.50 -2.78 -55.42
CA LYS A 381 -16.28 -1.66 -54.48
C LYS A 381 -14.82 -1.23 -54.35
N SER A 382 -13.84 -2.06 -54.69
CA SER A 382 -12.41 -1.73 -54.61
C SER A 382 -11.89 -0.92 -55.81
N LYS A 383 -12.64 -0.84 -56.91
CA LYS A 383 -12.34 0.00 -58.09
C LYS A 383 -12.51 1.50 -57.77
N LYS A 384 -11.48 2.09 -57.14
CA LYS A 384 -11.33 3.54 -57.00
C LYS A 384 -11.39 4.22 -58.38
N LYS A 385 -12.25 5.24 -58.52
CA LYS A 385 -12.30 6.08 -59.73
C LYS A 385 -10.93 6.76 -59.94
N PRO A 386 -10.36 6.78 -61.17
CA PRO A 386 -9.18 7.58 -61.44
C PRO A 386 -9.56 9.07 -61.38
N TRP A 387 -8.76 9.86 -60.67
CA TRP A 387 -8.86 11.32 -60.69
C TRP A 387 -8.57 11.81 -62.13
N LYS A 388 -9.48 12.58 -62.72
CA LYS A 388 -9.17 13.38 -63.90
C LYS A 388 -8.39 14.61 -63.45
N ASN A 389 -7.12 14.70 -63.84
CA ASN A 389 -6.38 15.94 -63.78
C ASN A 389 -6.83 16.85 -64.94
N GLU A 390 -7.65 17.85 -64.65
CA GLU A 390 -7.80 18.98 -65.58
C GLU A 390 -6.54 19.85 -65.49
N LYS A 391 -6.02 20.24 -66.66
CA LYS A 391 -4.87 21.12 -66.82
C LYS A 391 -5.29 22.34 -67.61
N PHE A 392 -4.92 23.51 -67.07
CA PHE A 392 -5.05 24.87 -67.62
C PHE A 392 -6.47 25.43 -67.69
#